data_AF-A0A535WGJ8-F1
#
_entry.id   AF-A0A535WGJ8-F1
#
_cell.length_a   1.000
_cell.length_b   1.000
_cell.length_c   1.000
_cell.angle_alpha   90.00
_cell.angle_beta   90.00
_cell.angle_gamma   90.00
#
_symmetry.space_group_name_H-M   'P 1'
#
loop_
_entity.id
_entity.type
_entity.pdbx_description
1 polymer ?
#
loop_
_entity_poly.entity_id
_entity_poly.type
_entity_poly.pdbx_seq_one_letter_code
_entity_poly.pdbx_strand_id
1 'polypeptide(L)'
;MRLREGELTVDEALVELRRTQLLELGGHARLDLGRRWRRGVPEVVLAAGKEPAAAAQLVTALAREHGQGLVSRLGVEHWDALAAAASDLEVLRYSNSALVRLPGYAPEPAGARVAILTAGTADVPVADEARLVLEALGIEVRLVCDVGVAGLHRLVEPLADLLEWEPDAVVVAAGMDGVLPGVIAGLVDRPVVGLPVSTGYGAGGKGEAALLSMLQSCSSGLTVVNIDNGIGAGTAAALIALAAAAARRRSRPPARRTRAPR
;
A
#
# COMPACT_ATOMS: atom_id res chain seq x y z
N MET A 1 1.33 22.01 20.92
CA MET A 1 2.00 23.10 21.65
C MET A 1 1.07 23.65 22.74
N ARG A 2 -0.13 24.09 22.39
CA ARG A 2 -1.21 24.60 23.26
C ARG A 2 -1.47 23.89 24.60
N LEU A 3 -1.56 22.55 24.65
CA LEU A 3 -1.69 21.80 25.93
C LEU A 3 -0.48 21.98 26.86
N ARG A 4 0.73 22.02 26.29
CA ARG A 4 1.99 22.20 27.04
C ARG A 4 2.20 23.65 27.49
N GLU A 5 1.55 24.59 26.81
CA GLU A 5 1.48 26.01 27.15
C GLU A 5 0.34 26.33 28.13
N GLY A 6 -0.47 25.33 28.51
CA GLY A 6 -1.57 25.49 29.47
C GLY A 6 -2.83 26.13 28.89
N GLU A 7 -2.91 26.29 27.57
CA GLU A 7 -4.05 26.90 26.87
C GLU A 7 -5.27 25.97 26.71
N LEU A 8 -5.07 24.67 26.94
CA LEU A 8 -6.11 23.65 26.90
C LEU A 8 -6.00 22.79 28.15
N THR A 9 -7.15 22.43 28.72
CA THR A 9 -7.21 21.32 29.67
C THR A 9 -6.98 19.99 28.95
N VAL A 10 -6.63 18.94 29.70
CA VAL A 10 -6.44 17.58 29.13
C VAL A 10 -7.70 17.09 28.42
N ASP A 11 -8.88 17.37 28.99
CA ASP A 11 -10.16 16.96 28.40
C ASP A 11 -10.47 17.72 27.10
N GLU A 12 -10.22 19.04 27.06
CA GLU A 12 -10.38 19.84 25.84
C GLU A 12 -9.41 19.39 24.75
N ALA A 13 -8.15 19.11 25.10
CA ALA A 13 -7.16 18.59 24.18
C ALA A 13 -7.56 17.20 23.65
N LEU A 14 -8.17 16.34 24.48
CA LEU A 14 -8.69 15.02 24.05
C LEU A 14 -9.90 15.16 23.11
N VAL A 15 -10.78 16.13 23.33
CA VAL A 15 -11.91 16.41 22.42
C VAL A 15 -11.42 16.95 21.09
N GLU A 16 -10.43 17.86 21.10
CA GLU A 16 -9.82 18.41 19.89
C GLU A 16 -9.02 17.35 19.11
N LEU A 17 -8.33 16.45 19.81
CA LEU A 17 -7.68 15.26 19.21
C LEU A 17 -8.69 14.31 18.56
N ARG A 18 -9.86 14.09 19.17
CA ARG A 18 -10.89 13.24 18.55
C ARG A 18 -11.49 13.88 17.30
N ARG A 19 -11.70 15.20 17.32
CA ARG A 19 -12.22 15.97 16.16
C ARG A 19 -11.23 16.01 15.00
N THR A 20 -9.93 16.13 15.28
CA THR A 20 -8.89 16.11 14.23
C THR A 20 -8.62 14.72 13.66
N GLN A 21 -9.08 13.65 14.33
CA GLN A 21 -8.90 12.27 13.88
C GLN A 21 -10.10 11.73 13.09
N LEU A 22 -11.22 12.45 13.06
CA LEU A 22 -12.46 12.00 12.42
C LEU A 22 -13.05 13.12 11.56
N LEU A 23 -13.11 12.90 10.24
CA LEU A 23 -13.90 13.77 9.36
C LEU A 23 -15.26 13.13 9.12
N GLU A 24 -16.33 13.80 9.55
CA GLU A 24 -17.71 13.42 9.22
C GLU A 24 -18.14 14.14 7.94
N LEU A 25 -18.43 13.37 6.90
CA LEU A 25 -18.99 13.88 5.64
C LEU A 25 -20.43 13.41 5.48
N GLY A 26 -21.35 14.39 5.42
CA GLY A 26 -22.77 14.16 5.15
C GLY A 26 -23.49 13.25 6.15
N GLY A 27 -22.98 13.07 7.37
CA GLY A 27 -23.61 12.23 8.41
C GLY A 27 -23.52 10.71 8.19
N HIS A 28 -22.93 10.25 7.08
CA HIS A 28 -22.93 8.84 6.68
C HIS A 28 -21.52 8.24 6.50
N ALA A 29 -20.47 9.05 6.48
CA ALA A 29 -19.10 8.58 6.38
C ALA A 29 -18.19 9.26 7.43
N ARG A 30 -17.42 8.44 8.14
CA ARG A 30 -16.40 8.86 9.13
C ARG A 30 -15.03 8.45 8.60
N LEU A 31 -14.21 9.41 8.21
CA LEU A 31 -12.84 9.16 7.78
C LEU A 31 -11.89 9.21 8.96
N ASP A 32 -11.01 8.20 9.07
CA ASP A 32 -9.99 8.12 10.10
C ASP A 32 -8.72 8.88 9.71
N LEU A 33 -8.73 10.20 9.94
CA LEU A 33 -7.57 11.07 9.73
C LEU A 33 -6.38 10.69 10.65
N GLY A 34 -6.66 9.98 11.74
CA GLY A 34 -5.66 9.49 12.69
C GLY A 34 -4.95 8.21 12.26
N ARG A 35 -5.41 7.52 11.20
CA ARG A 35 -4.90 6.18 10.85
C ARG A 35 -3.40 6.18 10.61
N ARG A 36 -2.88 7.18 9.91
CA ARG A 36 -1.44 7.31 9.63
C ARG A 36 -0.61 7.35 10.90
N TRP A 37 -1.06 8.09 11.91
CA TRP A 37 -0.35 8.24 13.17
C TRP A 37 -0.44 6.99 14.05
N ARG A 38 -1.57 6.28 14.03
CA ARG A 38 -1.78 5.07 14.86
C ARG A 38 -1.25 3.79 14.23
N ARG A 39 -1.27 3.69 12.90
CA ARG A 39 -1.00 2.44 12.16
C ARG A 39 0.15 2.58 11.17
N GLY A 40 0.72 3.76 11.00
CA GLY A 40 1.81 3.99 10.05
C GLY A 40 1.36 4.07 8.58
N VAL A 41 0.07 3.92 8.29
CA VAL A 41 -0.48 3.90 6.92
C VAL A 41 -1.68 4.85 6.76
N PRO A 42 -1.83 5.53 5.62
CA PRO A 42 -2.94 6.45 5.39
C PRO A 42 -4.29 5.71 5.30
N GLU A 43 -5.38 6.47 5.49
CA GLU A 43 -6.73 5.98 5.22
C GLU A 43 -6.95 5.80 3.71
N VAL A 44 -7.62 4.71 3.34
CA VAL A 44 -7.95 4.40 1.95
C VAL A 44 -9.47 4.34 1.82
N VAL A 45 -10.03 5.10 0.89
CA VAL A 45 -11.45 5.09 0.56
C VAL A 45 -11.75 3.84 -0.27
N LEU A 46 -12.54 2.92 0.27
CA LEU A 46 -13.12 1.83 -0.51
C LEU A 46 -14.28 2.38 -1.37
N ALA A 47 -14.11 2.48 -2.68
CA ALA A 47 -15.15 2.96 -3.59
C ALA A 47 -16.25 1.93 -3.85
N ALA A 48 -15.90 0.64 -3.87
CA ALA A 48 -16.85 -0.45 -4.07
C ALA A 48 -18.04 -0.37 -3.09
N GLY A 49 -19.26 -0.35 -3.63
CA GLY A 49 -20.50 -0.25 -2.85
C GLY A 49 -20.84 1.16 -2.36
N LYS A 50 -20.09 2.20 -2.75
CA LYS A 50 -20.43 3.61 -2.51
C LYS A 50 -20.96 4.27 -3.77
N GLU A 51 -21.75 5.32 -3.57
CA GLU A 51 -22.09 6.24 -4.65
C GLU A 51 -20.83 6.93 -5.20
N PRO A 52 -20.65 7.02 -6.53
CA PRO A 52 -19.47 7.63 -7.17
C PRO A 52 -19.11 9.01 -6.63
N ALA A 53 -20.09 9.90 -6.50
CA ALA A 53 -19.89 11.24 -5.97
C ALA A 53 -19.44 11.24 -4.51
N ALA A 54 -19.95 10.32 -3.70
CA ALA A 54 -19.55 10.20 -2.29
C ALA A 54 -18.11 9.71 -2.15
N ALA A 55 -17.69 8.71 -2.95
CA ALA A 55 -16.30 8.25 -2.97
C ALA A 55 -15.33 9.37 -3.39
N ALA A 56 -15.69 10.14 -4.43
CA ALA A 56 -14.91 11.27 -4.91
C ALA A 56 -14.78 12.38 -3.86
N GLN A 57 -15.87 12.73 -3.18
CA GLN A 57 -15.85 13.71 -2.08
C GLN A 57 -14.96 13.25 -0.91
N LEU A 58 -15.05 11.98 -0.52
CA LEU A 58 -14.23 11.42 0.56
C LEU A 58 -12.73 11.51 0.25
N VAL A 59 -12.32 11.08 -0.95
CA VAL A 59 -10.89 11.05 -1.30
C VAL A 59 -10.32 12.44 -1.52
N THR A 60 -11.08 13.37 -2.10
CA THR A 60 -10.66 14.78 -2.25
C THR A 60 -10.57 15.50 -0.91
N ALA A 61 -11.46 15.19 0.04
CA ALA A 61 -11.34 15.70 1.40
C ALA A 61 -10.07 15.21 2.09
N LEU A 62 -9.75 13.90 1.99
CA LEU A 62 -8.48 13.37 2.50
C LEU A 62 -7.27 14.07 1.88
N ALA A 63 -7.30 14.30 0.56
CA ALA A 63 -6.23 15.00 -0.14
C ALA A 63 -6.04 16.43 0.38
N ARG A 64 -7.12 17.16 0.62
CA ARG A 64 -7.06 18.53 1.14
C ARG A 64 -6.55 18.59 2.59
N GLU A 65 -6.93 17.62 3.42
CA GLU A 65 -6.55 17.57 4.84
C GLU A 65 -5.11 17.07 5.07
N HIS A 66 -4.62 16.14 4.23
CA HIS A 66 -3.34 15.45 4.46
C HIS A 66 -2.32 15.62 3.33
N GLY A 67 -2.67 16.39 2.31
CA GLY A 67 -1.91 16.53 1.06
C GLY A 67 -2.11 15.38 0.08
N GLN A 68 -2.65 14.24 0.54
CA GLN A 68 -2.99 13.10 -0.31
C GLN A 68 -4.18 12.28 0.21
N GLY A 69 -4.95 11.72 -0.71
CA GLY A 69 -6.05 10.80 -0.48
C GLY A 69 -5.92 9.58 -1.38
N LEU A 70 -6.23 8.41 -0.86
CA LEU A 70 -6.17 7.14 -1.60
C LEU A 70 -7.59 6.59 -1.78
N VAL A 71 -7.87 6.04 -2.95
CA VAL A 71 -9.14 5.37 -3.24
C VAL A 71 -8.90 4.08 -4.01
N SER A 72 -9.57 3.00 -3.60
CA SER A 72 -9.45 1.65 -4.18
C SER A 72 -10.76 1.17 -4.76
N ARG A 73 -10.71 0.22 -5.70
CA ARG A 73 -11.87 -0.43 -6.34
C ARG A 73 -12.83 0.54 -7.03
N LEU A 74 -12.27 1.49 -7.79
CA LEU A 74 -13.00 2.41 -8.66
C LEU A 74 -13.62 1.64 -9.84
N GLY A 75 -14.94 1.73 -9.96
CA GLY A 75 -15.66 1.38 -11.19
C GLY A 75 -15.63 2.50 -12.24
N VAL A 76 -16.22 2.27 -13.41
CA VAL A 76 -16.25 3.25 -14.51
C VAL A 76 -16.84 4.59 -14.06
N GLU A 77 -18.02 4.58 -13.44
CA GLU A 77 -18.71 5.79 -12.98
C GLU A 77 -17.93 6.55 -11.89
N HIS A 78 -17.10 5.85 -11.11
CA HIS A 78 -16.27 6.47 -10.10
C HIS A 78 -15.16 7.33 -10.69
N TRP A 79 -14.65 6.96 -11.87
CA TRP A 79 -13.62 7.75 -12.55
C TRP A 79 -14.14 9.10 -13.01
N ASP A 80 -15.36 9.14 -13.56
CA ASP A 80 -15.98 10.39 -14.01
C ASP A 80 -16.27 11.32 -12.83
N ALA A 81 -16.82 10.77 -11.74
CA ALA A 81 -17.06 11.51 -10.51
C ALA A 81 -15.76 12.05 -9.89
N LEU A 82 -14.70 11.24 -9.89
CA LEU A 82 -13.39 11.64 -9.38
C LEU A 82 -12.78 12.76 -10.23
N ALA A 83 -12.82 12.64 -11.56
CA ALA A 83 -12.30 13.66 -12.47
C ALA A 83 -13.02 15.02 -12.28
N ALA A 84 -14.33 15.01 -12.06
CA ALA A 84 -15.09 16.23 -11.78
C ALA A 84 -14.72 16.84 -10.42
N ALA A 85 -14.65 16.02 -9.36
CA ALA A 85 -14.42 16.49 -7.99
C ALA A 85 -12.97 16.91 -7.71
N ALA A 86 -12.00 16.37 -8.45
CA ALA A 86 -10.56 16.57 -8.25
C ALA A 86 -9.91 17.42 -9.37
N SER A 87 -10.68 18.29 -10.02
CA SER A 87 -10.20 19.11 -11.16
C SER A 87 -9.08 20.10 -10.80
N ASP A 88 -8.94 20.46 -9.53
CA ASP A 88 -7.88 21.29 -8.95
C ASP A 88 -6.74 20.48 -8.29
N LEU A 89 -6.77 19.15 -8.42
CA LEU A 89 -5.85 18.22 -7.76
C LEU A 89 -5.08 17.37 -8.76
N GLU A 90 -3.94 16.82 -8.34
CA GLU A 90 -3.20 15.84 -9.12
C GLU A 90 -3.77 14.43 -8.88
N VAL A 91 -4.10 13.70 -9.93
CA VAL A 91 -4.64 12.33 -9.84
C VAL A 91 -3.71 11.35 -10.53
N LEU A 92 -3.01 10.52 -9.75
CA LEU A 92 -2.23 9.40 -10.28
C LEU A 92 -3.15 8.19 -10.36
N ARG A 93 -3.31 7.67 -11.59
CA ARG A 93 -4.18 6.53 -11.88
C ARG A 93 -3.40 5.22 -11.86
N TYR A 94 -4.04 4.22 -11.29
CA TYR A 94 -3.67 2.81 -11.38
C TYR A 94 -4.81 2.07 -12.06
N SER A 95 -4.73 0.74 -12.15
CA SER A 95 -5.72 -0.09 -12.85
C SER A 95 -7.17 0.21 -12.45
N ASN A 96 -7.50 0.13 -11.16
CA ASN A 96 -8.82 0.43 -10.59
C ASN A 96 -8.72 1.19 -9.26
N SER A 97 -7.63 1.91 -9.05
CA SER A 97 -7.39 2.72 -7.86
C SER A 97 -6.73 4.03 -8.25
N ALA A 98 -6.79 5.01 -7.35
CA ALA A 98 -6.18 6.31 -7.59
C ALA A 98 -5.60 6.88 -6.31
N LEU A 99 -4.55 7.67 -6.50
CA LEU A 99 -4.03 8.54 -5.48
C LEU A 99 -4.21 9.99 -5.95
N VAL A 100 -4.89 10.76 -5.10
CA VAL A 100 -5.27 12.15 -5.31
C VAL A 100 -4.40 13.00 -4.41
N ARG A 101 -3.71 14.02 -4.94
CA ARG A 101 -2.76 14.85 -4.20
C ARG A 101 -3.00 16.33 -4.44
N LEU A 102 -2.65 17.15 -3.45
CA LEU A 102 -2.47 18.58 -3.69
C LEU A 102 -1.34 18.80 -4.71
N PRO A 103 -1.45 19.79 -5.61
CA PRO A 103 -0.37 20.11 -6.53
C PRO A 103 0.95 20.35 -5.81
N GLY A 104 2.01 19.68 -6.27
CA GLY A 104 3.35 19.75 -5.66
C GLY A 104 3.52 18.99 -4.34
N TYR A 105 2.51 18.27 -3.85
CA TYR A 105 2.67 17.38 -2.71
C TYR A 105 3.33 16.07 -3.14
N ALA A 106 4.40 15.68 -2.44
CA ALA A 106 5.02 14.36 -2.55
C ALA A 106 5.33 13.81 -1.15
N PRO A 107 5.13 12.51 -0.91
CA PRO A 107 5.55 11.90 0.35
C PRO A 107 7.07 11.89 0.45
N GLU A 108 7.60 12.17 1.64
CA GLU A 108 9.03 12.09 1.92
C GLU A 108 9.58 10.68 1.66
N PRO A 109 10.75 10.54 1.01
CA PRO A 109 11.36 9.24 0.78
C PRO A 109 11.58 8.45 2.08
N ALA A 110 10.95 7.28 2.16
CA ALA A 110 11.05 6.39 3.31
C ALA A 110 12.45 5.76 3.46
N GLY A 111 13.23 5.68 2.37
CA GLY A 111 14.48 4.93 2.33
C GLY A 111 14.26 3.42 2.50
N ALA A 112 13.07 2.96 2.08
CA ALA A 112 12.62 1.59 2.11
C ALA A 112 12.23 1.16 0.69
N ARG A 113 12.40 -0.12 0.38
CA ARG A 113 12.18 -0.70 -0.95
C ARG A 113 11.24 -1.89 -0.85
N VAL A 114 10.23 -1.95 -1.72
CA VAL A 114 9.34 -3.10 -1.81
C VAL A 114 9.21 -3.54 -3.27
N ALA A 115 9.41 -4.83 -3.51
CA ALA A 115 9.14 -5.41 -4.81
C ALA A 115 7.72 -5.98 -4.84
N ILE A 116 7.03 -5.87 -5.98
CA ILE A 116 5.73 -6.47 -6.24
C ILE A 116 5.87 -7.36 -7.46
N LEU A 117 5.48 -8.63 -7.33
CA LEU A 117 5.46 -9.58 -8.44
C LEU A 117 4.03 -10.01 -8.71
N THR A 118 3.68 -10.18 -9.97
CA THR A 118 2.39 -10.77 -10.37
C THR A 118 2.60 -12.03 -11.20
N ALA A 119 1.81 -13.06 -10.93
CA ALA A 119 1.88 -14.30 -11.71
C ALA A 119 1.40 -14.10 -13.16
N GLY A 120 0.36 -13.29 -13.35
CA GLY A 120 -0.09 -12.84 -14.67
C GLY A 120 -0.46 -11.36 -14.69
N THR A 121 -0.72 -10.83 -15.89
CA THR A 121 -1.22 -9.46 -16.07
C THR A 121 -2.60 -9.24 -15.45
N ALA A 122 -3.41 -10.30 -15.38
CA ALA A 122 -4.73 -10.25 -14.75
C ALA A 122 -4.68 -9.97 -13.24
N ASP A 123 -3.56 -10.22 -12.58
CA ASP A 123 -3.38 -9.99 -11.15
C ASP A 123 -2.94 -8.55 -10.83
N VAL A 124 -2.54 -7.78 -11.85
CA VAL A 124 -2.04 -6.40 -11.71
C VAL A 124 -3.03 -5.47 -11.02
N PRO A 125 -4.35 -5.49 -11.29
CA PRO A 125 -5.26 -4.56 -10.62
C PRO A 125 -5.28 -4.70 -9.10
N VAL A 126 -5.14 -5.92 -8.58
CA VAL A 126 -5.07 -6.17 -7.14
C VAL A 126 -3.69 -5.82 -6.59
N ALA A 127 -2.62 -6.10 -7.35
CA ALA A 127 -1.26 -5.72 -6.99
C ALA A 127 -1.06 -4.19 -6.96
N ASP A 128 -1.75 -3.46 -7.83
CA ASP A 128 -1.73 -2.00 -7.90
C ASP A 128 -2.29 -1.34 -6.64
N GLU A 129 -3.26 -1.98 -5.95
CA GLU A 129 -3.70 -1.51 -4.64
C GLU A 129 -2.56 -1.58 -3.59
N ALA A 130 -1.69 -2.59 -3.65
CA ALA A 130 -0.50 -2.63 -2.81
C ALA A 130 0.49 -1.52 -3.19
N ARG A 131 0.73 -1.34 -4.50
CA ARG A 131 1.60 -0.27 -5.05
C ARG A 131 1.14 1.12 -4.60
N LEU A 132 -0.16 1.38 -4.68
CA LEU A 132 -0.81 2.60 -4.23
C LEU A 132 -0.45 2.96 -2.77
N VAL A 133 -0.57 1.99 -1.85
CA VAL A 133 -0.28 2.20 -0.43
C VAL A 133 1.21 2.48 -0.21
N LEU A 134 2.08 1.71 -0.87
CA LEU A 134 3.53 1.83 -0.74
C LEU A 134 4.03 3.18 -1.26
N GLU A 135 3.61 3.59 -2.45
CA GLU A 135 4.01 4.87 -3.04
C GLU A 135 3.45 6.06 -2.27
N ALA A 136 2.25 5.95 -1.68
CA ALA A 136 1.72 6.98 -0.78
C ALA A 136 2.56 7.17 0.50
N LEU A 137 3.33 6.16 0.88
CA LEU A 137 4.24 6.19 2.03
C LEU A 137 5.67 6.61 1.66
N GLY A 138 5.92 6.97 0.40
CA GLY A 138 7.26 7.33 -0.07
C GLY A 138 8.21 6.12 -0.12
N ILE A 139 7.66 4.90 -0.20
CA ILE A 139 8.43 3.67 -0.38
C ILE A 139 8.73 3.52 -1.87
N GLU A 140 9.98 3.17 -2.20
CA GLU A 140 10.39 2.87 -3.56
C GLU A 140 9.82 1.51 -3.96
N VAL A 141 9.09 1.44 -5.08
CA VAL A 141 8.41 0.22 -5.53
C VAL A 141 8.92 -0.23 -6.88
N ARG A 142 9.19 -1.54 -7.02
CA ARG A 142 9.46 -2.19 -8.30
C ARG A 142 8.37 -3.21 -8.59
N LEU A 143 7.60 -3.00 -9.66
CA LEU A 143 6.58 -3.93 -10.12
C LEU A 143 7.14 -4.79 -11.27
N VAL A 144 7.04 -6.11 -11.12
CA VAL A 144 7.40 -7.11 -12.13
C VAL A 144 6.15 -7.93 -12.42
N CYS A 145 5.74 -7.97 -13.69
CA CYS A 145 4.51 -8.65 -14.10
C CYS A 145 4.79 -9.92 -14.92
N ASP A 146 3.82 -10.83 -14.92
CA ASP A 146 3.79 -12.02 -15.78
C ASP A 146 4.92 -13.05 -15.54
N VAL A 147 5.30 -13.21 -14.26
CA VAL A 147 6.36 -14.14 -13.81
C VAL A 147 5.79 -15.44 -13.23
N GLY A 148 4.64 -15.87 -13.74
CA GLY A 148 3.94 -17.08 -13.28
C GLY A 148 4.72 -18.39 -13.48
N VAL A 149 4.36 -19.40 -12.69
CA VAL A 149 5.10 -20.68 -12.60
C VAL A 149 4.97 -21.58 -13.82
N ALA A 150 3.97 -21.37 -14.68
CA ALA A 150 3.81 -22.10 -15.95
C ALA A 150 4.98 -21.90 -16.92
N GLY A 151 5.79 -20.85 -16.71
CA GLY A 151 7.03 -20.62 -17.45
C GLY A 151 8.11 -20.08 -16.53
N LEU A 152 8.65 -20.93 -15.65
CA LEU A 152 9.63 -20.53 -14.62
C LEU A 152 10.85 -19.78 -15.18
N HIS A 153 11.22 -20.01 -16.44
CA HIS A 153 12.27 -19.24 -17.12
C HIS A 153 11.99 -17.73 -17.16
N ARG A 154 10.71 -17.31 -17.17
CA ARG A 154 10.30 -15.89 -17.07
C ARG A 154 10.59 -15.26 -15.72
N LEU A 155 10.78 -16.07 -14.67
CA LEU A 155 11.07 -15.59 -13.32
C LEU A 155 12.56 -15.38 -13.06
N VAL A 156 13.44 -16.14 -13.73
CA VAL A 156 14.87 -16.23 -13.37
C VAL A 156 15.57 -14.87 -13.42
N GLU A 157 15.51 -14.18 -14.56
CA GLU A 157 16.17 -12.88 -14.74
C GLU A 157 15.51 -11.77 -13.89
N PRO A 158 14.17 -11.61 -13.87
CA PRO A 158 13.55 -10.61 -13.00
C PRO A 158 13.81 -10.83 -11.51
N LEU A 159 13.94 -12.10 -11.06
CA LEU A 159 14.29 -12.41 -9.67
C LEU A 159 15.74 -12.02 -9.37
N ALA A 160 16.68 -12.27 -10.28
CA ALA A 160 18.07 -11.84 -10.11
C ALA A 160 18.16 -10.30 -9.98
N ASP A 161 17.54 -9.57 -10.90
CA ASP A 161 17.49 -8.10 -10.88
C ASP A 161 16.84 -7.55 -9.59
N LEU A 162 15.84 -8.25 -9.08
CA LEU A 162 15.16 -7.91 -7.83
C LEU A 162 16.09 -8.12 -6.64
N LEU A 163 16.81 -9.24 -6.57
CA LEU A 163 17.77 -9.51 -5.49
C LEU A 163 18.89 -8.48 -5.47
N GLU A 164 19.41 -8.07 -6.63
CA GLU A 164 20.41 -7.01 -6.76
C GLU A 164 19.90 -5.64 -6.32
N TRP A 165 18.60 -5.36 -6.49
CA TRP A 165 17.98 -4.12 -6.03
C TRP A 165 17.70 -4.09 -4.52
N GLU A 166 17.83 -5.24 -3.85
CA GLU A 166 17.75 -5.42 -2.40
C GLU A 166 16.44 -4.89 -1.78
N PRO A 167 15.26 -5.44 -2.11
CA PRO A 167 14.01 -5.06 -1.47
C PRO A 167 14.00 -5.45 0.01
N ASP A 168 13.33 -4.65 0.82
CA ASP A 168 13.11 -4.92 2.25
C ASP A 168 11.99 -5.93 2.49
N ALA A 169 11.02 -5.98 1.57
CA ALA A 169 9.92 -6.93 1.56
C ALA A 169 9.44 -7.15 0.13
N VAL A 170 8.75 -8.26 -0.09
CA VAL A 170 8.22 -8.64 -1.41
C VAL A 170 6.73 -8.92 -1.30
N VAL A 171 5.91 -8.33 -2.17
CA VAL A 171 4.50 -8.68 -2.34
C VAL A 171 4.37 -9.56 -3.57
N VAL A 172 3.66 -10.67 -3.48
CA VAL A 172 3.45 -11.57 -4.61
C VAL A 172 1.96 -11.80 -4.80
N ALA A 173 1.41 -11.24 -5.89
CA ALA A 173 0.03 -11.40 -6.30
C ALA A 173 -0.10 -12.59 -7.26
N ALA A 174 -0.97 -13.54 -6.92
CA ALA A 174 -1.21 -14.70 -7.78
C ALA A 174 -2.64 -15.22 -7.64
N GLY A 175 -3.30 -15.39 -8.78
CA GLY A 175 -4.53 -16.16 -8.90
C GLY A 175 -4.29 -17.63 -9.24
N MET A 176 -5.30 -18.28 -9.84
CA MET A 176 -5.29 -19.71 -10.20
C MET A 176 -4.93 -20.60 -9.00
N ASP A 177 -3.82 -21.33 -9.06
CA ASP A 177 -3.32 -22.23 -8.02
C ASP A 177 -2.48 -21.51 -6.95
N GLY A 178 -2.21 -20.21 -7.10
CA GLY A 178 -1.51 -19.38 -6.13
C GLY A 178 -0.13 -19.87 -5.71
N VAL A 179 0.58 -20.61 -6.59
CA VAL A 179 1.86 -21.25 -6.23
C VAL A 179 3.02 -20.26 -6.13
N LEU A 180 2.98 -19.18 -6.91
CA LEU A 180 4.11 -18.23 -7.05
C LEU A 180 4.62 -17.66 -5.69
N PRO A 181 3.79 -17.20 -4.73
CA PRO A 181 4.28 -16.70 -3.46
C PRO A 181 5.09 -17.71 -2.65
N GLY A 182 4.70 -18.99 -2.67
CA GLY A 182 5.46 -20.06 -2.03
C GLY A 182 6.83 -20.25 -2.71
N VAL A 183 6.86 -20.26 -4.04
CA VAL A 183 8.12 -20.35 -4.81
C VAL A 183 9.05 -19.18 -4.48
N ILE A 184 8.54 -17.93 -4.50
CA ILE A 184 9.34 -16.75 -4.18
C ILE A 184 9.88 -16.82 -2.74
N ALA A 185 9.04 -17.17 -1.77
CA ALA A 185 9.46 -17.31 -0.37
C ALA A 185 10.55 -18.38 -0.16
N GLY A 186 10.62 -19.40 -1.02
CA GLY A 186 11.71 -20.39 -1.01
C GLY A 186 13.01 -19.92 -1.66
N LEU A 187 12.99 -18.81 -2.41
CA LEU A 187 14.12 -18.31 -3.22
C LEU A 187 14.72 -17.00 -2.72
N VAL A 188 14.08 -16.34 -1.75
CA VAL A 188 14.55 -15.05 -1.20
C VAL A 188 14.74 -15.11 0.30
N ASP A 189 15.66 -14.30 0.82
CA ASP A 189 15.91 -14.12 2.25
C ASP A 189 15.10 -12.94 2.85
N ARG A 190 14.09 -12.45 2.10
CA ARG A 190 13.25 -11.31 2.46
C ARG A 190 11.85 -11.76 2.86
N PRO A 191 11.15 -11.03 3.77
CA PRO A 191 9.75 -11.30 4.06
C PRO A 191 8.87 -11.21 2.81
N VAL A 192 8.04 -12.23 2.60
CA VAL A 192 7.11 -12.31 1.47
C VAL A 192 5.68 -12.17 1.95
N VAL A 193 4.91 -11.28 1.32
CA VAL A 193 3.48 -11.12 1.54
C VAL A 193 2.74 -11.73 0.35
N GLY A 194 2.08 -12.87 0.58
CA GLY A 194 1.22 -13.52 -0.40
C GLY A 194 -0.12 -12.80 -0.51
N LEU A 195 -0.47 -12.41 -1.73
CA LEU A 195 -1.71 -11.74 -2.09
C LEU A 195 -2.53 -12.65 -3.03
N PRO A 196 -3.46 -13.44 -2.49
CA PRO A 196 -4.34 -14.27 -3.32
C PRO A 196 -5.25 -13.38 -4.17
N VAL A 197 -5.34 -13.69 -5.47
CA VAL A 197 -6.17 -12.95 -6.42
C VAL A 197 -7.33 -13.81 -6.94
N SER A 198 -8.50 -13.20 -7.11
CA SER A 198 -9.74 -13.90 -7.50
C SER A 198 -9.85 -14.28 -8.99
N THR A 199 -8.81 -14.05 -9.80
CA THR A 199 -8.77 -14.33 -11.25
C THR A 199 -8.93 -15.82 -11.61
N GLY A 200 -8.73 -16.74 -10.66
CA GLY A 200 -8.88 -18.18 -10.87
C GLY A 200 -10.32 -18.65 -11.13
N TYR A 201 -10.47 -19.66 -12.00
CA TYR A 201 -11.76 -20.27 -12.37
C TYR A 201 -11.80 -21.77 -12.08
N GLY A 202 -12.99 -22.38 -12.19
CA GLY A 202 -13.18 -23.82 -11.96
C GLY A 202 -13.19 -24.19 -10.47
N ALA A 203 -12.71 -25.40 -10.16
CA ALA A 203 -12.64 -25.89 -8.79
C ALA A 203 -11.65 -25.06 -7.96
N GLY A 204 -12.14 -24.46 -6.87
CA GLY A 204 -11.37 -23.50 -6.08
C GLY A 204 -11.16 -22.15 -6.77
N GLY A 205 -12.03 -21.78 -7.72
CA GLY A 205 -12.03 -20.44 -8.33
C GLY A 205 -12.32 -19.32 -7.32
N LYS A 206 -12.41 -18.07 -7.82
CA LYS A 206 -12.59 -16.85 -6.98
C LYS A 206 -11.47 -16.67 -5.93
N GLY A 207 -10.29 -17.25 -6.17
CA GLY A 207 -9.12 -17.14 -5.30
C GLY A 207 -9.09 -18.14 -4.15
N GLU A 208 -10.04 -19.06 -4.03
CA GLU A 208 -10.05 -20.05 -2.94
C GLU A 208 -8.85 -21.00 -3.01
N ALA A 209 -8.55 -21.54 -4.21
CA ALA A 209 -7.38 -22.38 -4.44
C ALA A 209 -6.09 -21.62 -4.14
N ALA A 210 -5.98 -20.39 -4.64
CA ALA A 210 -4.83 -19.52 -4.40
C ALA A 210 -4.62 -19.25 -2.90
N LEU A 211 -5.68 -18.90 -2.17
CA LEU A 211 -5.63 -18.66 -0.72
C LEU A 211 -5.19 -19.92 0.04
N LEU A 212 -5.82 -21.07 -0.22
CA LEU A 212 -5.50 -22.31 0.47
C LEU A 212 -4.07 -22.78 0.15
N SER A 213 -3.64 -22.68 -1.10
CA SER A 213 -2.27 -22.99 -1.53
C SER A 213 -1.24 -22.15 -0.79
N MET A 214 -1.45 -20.82 -0.72
CA MET A 214 -0.55 -19.93 0.02
C MET A 214 -0.52 -20.23 1.51
N LEU A 215 -1.66 -20.52 2.15
CA LEU A 215 -1.73 -20.85 3.58
C LEU A 215 -1.13 -22.21 3.92
N GLN A 216 -1.19 -23.18 3.01
CA GLN A 216 -0.62 -24.52 3.18
C GLN A 216 0.86 -24.60 2.75
N SER A 217 1.43 -23.52 2.22
CA SER A 217 2.84 -23.47 1.83
C SER A 217 3.75 -23.70 3.04
N CYS A 218 4.71 -24.61 2.91
CA CYS A 218 5.76 -24.84 3.92
C CYS A 218 6.89 -23.80 3.87
N SER A 219 6.83 -22.85 2.93
CA SER A 219 7.89 -21.87 2.73
C SER A 219 7.91 -20.87 3.89
N SER A 220 9.05 -20.79 4.58
CA SER A 220 9.22 -19.86 5.69
C SER A 220 9.25 -18.41 5.21
N GLY A 221 8.77 -17.48 6.04
CA GLY A 221 8.78 -16.05 5.70
C GLY A 221 7.61 -15.58 4.83
N LEU A 222 6.64 -16.47 4.51
CA LEU A 222 5.40 -16.11 3.82
C LEU A 222 4.31 -15.69 4.81
N THR A 223 3.75 -14.50 4.63
CA THR A 223 2.55 -14.02 5.32
C THR A 223 1.43 -13.81 4.31
N VAL A 224 0.26 -14.37 4.55
CA VAL A 224 -0.84 -14.37 3.57
C VAL A 224 -1.94 -13.40 4.00
N VAL A 225 -2.38 -12.53 3.10
CA VAL A 225 -3.56 -11.68 3.31
C VAL A 225 -4.82 -12.32 2.72
N ASN A 226 -5.98 -11.72 2.98
CA ASN A 226 -7.23 -12.18 2.39
C ASN A 226 -7.25 -11.98 0.86
N ILE A 227 -8.14 -12.69 0.18
CA ILE A 227 -8.35 -12.61 -1.28
C ILE A 227 -8.66 -11.17 -1.67
N ASP A 228 -7.98 -10.68 -2.72
CA ASP A 228 -8.11 -9.34 -3.27
C ASP A 228 -7.86 -8.20 -2.26
N ASN A 229 -7.11 -8.48 -1.18
CA ASN A 229 -6.76 -7.48 -0.18
C ASN A 229 -5.42 -6.80 -0.49
N GLY A 230 -5.32 -6.16 -1.65
CA GLY A 230 -4.09 -5.48 -2.08
C GLY A 230 -3.67 -4.36 -1.13
N ILE A 231 -4.64 -3.60 -0.59
CA ILE A 231 -4.39 -2.59 0.46
C ILE A 231 -3.75 -3.22 1.71
N GLY A 232 -4.25 -4.38 2.14
CA GLY A 232 -3.69 -5.12 3.28
C GLY A 232 -2.29 -5.63 3.00
N ALA A 233 -2.04 -6.15 1.78
CA ALA A 233 -0.72 -6.61 1.38
C ALA A 233 0.31 -5.47 1.36
N GLY A 234 -0.04 -4.34 0.73
CA GLY A 234 0.80 -3.14 0.72
C GLY A 234 1.05 -2.59 2.12
N THR A 235 0.04 -2.59 2.98
CA THR A 235 0.18 -2.18 4.39
C THR A 235 1.14 -3.09 5.16
N ALA A 236 1.01 -4.40 5.04
CA ALA A 236 1.88 -5.35 5.72
C ALA A 236 3.34 -5.20 5.25
N ALA A 237 3.56 -5.13 3.94
CA ALA A 237 4.88 -4.92 3.36
C ALA A 237 5.48 -3.57 3.77
N ALA A 238 4.67 -2.51 3.81
CA ALA A 238 5.11 -1.18 4.25
C ALA A 238 5.63 -1.20 5.69
N LEU A 239 4.90 -1.83 6.62
CA LEU A 239 5.31 -1.89 8.02
C LEU A 239 6.64 -2.62 8.19
N ILE A 240 6.83 -3.72 7.47
CA ILE A 240 8.09 -4.49 7.45
C ILE A 240 9.23 -3.61 6.89
N ALA A 241 9.02 -3.03 5.72
CA ALA A 241 10.03 -2.26 5.02
C ALA A 241 10.45 -0.99 5.79
N LEU A 242 9.50 -0.29 6.40
CA LEU A 242 9.77 0.87 7.24
C LEU A 242 10.54 0.50 8.51
N ALA A 243 10.25 -0.64 9.13
CA ALA A 243 11.02 -1.13 10.27
C ALA A 243 12.47 -1.45 9.88
N ALA A 244 12.69 -2.12 8.74
CA ALA A 244 14.01 -2.41 8.21
C ALA A 244 14.81 -1.12 7.90
N ALA A 245 14.18 -0.14 7.24
CA ALA A 245 14.78 1.15 6.95
C ALA A 245 15.13 1.93 8.23
N ALA A 246 14.25 1.92 9.24
CA ALA A 246 14.53 2.54 10.53
C ALA A 246 15.71 1.89 11.25
N ALA A 247 15.82 0.55 11.20
CA ALA A 247 16.96 -0.17 11.76
C ALA A 247 18.28 0.23 11.06
N ARG A 248 18.31 0.27 9.72
CA ARG A 248 19.49 0.75 8.97
C ARG A 248 19.92 2.16 9.34
N ARG A 249 18.96 3.09 9.51
CA ARG A 249 19.25 4.47 9.91
C ARG A 249 19.88 4.55 11.30
N ARG A 250 19.48 3.69 12.25
CA ARG A 250 20.04 3.63 13.62
C ARG A 250 21.44 3.02 13.65
N SER A 251 21.72 2.04 12.79
CA SER A 251 23.00 1.36 12.73
C SER A 251 24.11 2.18 12.05
N ARG A 252 23.74 3.26 11.34
CA ARG A 252 24.71 4.11 10.64
C ARG A 252 25.44 5.02 11.64
N PRO A 253 26.78 4.97 11.74
CA PRO A 253 27.51 5.84 12.65
C PRO A 253 27.24 7.31 12.29
N PRO A 254 27.17 8.22 13.29
CA PRO A 254 26.92 9.63 13.03
C PRO A 254 27.98 10.15 12.06
N ALA A 255 27.54 10.85 11.02
CA ALA A 255 28.44 11.43 10.03
C ALA A 255 29.50 12.25 10.76
N ARG A 256 30.78 11.93 10.55
CA ARG A 256 31.90 12.71 11.08
C ARG A 256 31.68 14.16 10.63
N ARG A 257 31.37 15.05 11.55
CA ARG A 257 31.40 16.50 11.32
C ARG A 257 32.82 16.81 10.87
N THR A 258 33.02 17.07 9.59
CA THR A 258 34.26 17.65 9.07
C THR A 258 34.45 18.97 9.79
N ARG A 259 35.40 19.01 10.72
CA ARG A 259 35.87 20.28 11.30
C ARG A 259 36.40 21.11 10.13
N ALA A 260 35.82 22.29 9.92
CA ALA A 260 36.37 23.26 8.99
C ALA A 260 37.86 23.51 9.32
N PRO A 261 38.73 23.60 8.31
CA PRO A 261 40.13 23.95 8.55
C PRO A 261 40.19 25.37 9.13
N ARG A 262 41.04 25.55 10.14
CA ARG A 262 41.29 26.82 10.82
C ARG A 262 42.06 27.78 9.93
#